data_AF-A0A369R4E7-F1
#
_entry.id   AF-A0A369R4E7-F1
#
_cell.length_a   1.000
_cell.length_b   1.000
_cell.length_c   1.000
_cell.angle_alpha   90.00
_cell.angle_beta   90.00
_cell.angle_gamma   90.00
#
_symmetry.space_group_name_H-M   'P 1'
#
loop_
_entity.id
_entity.type
_entity.pdbx_description
1 polymer ?
#
loop_
_entity_poly.entity_id
_entity_poly.type
_entity_poly.pdbx_seq_one_letter_code
_entity_poly.pdbx_strand_id
1 'polypeptide(L)'
;MKKTIIASLVAVAAMGFTGTAMAANGSYFGSSVAAGNYTDDPNGTMAIESSSFGDASASCCGASTNTFGVTEIAAFSSGAGTMDFEVSQFGVATTAPTSIAISNSSSASGSYSGDLFGAGVAGAVNEQVADNANGSIGFGVSASEIVQVY
;
A
#
# COMPACT_ATOMS: atom_id res chain seq x y z
N MET A 1 18.67 -19.36 -35.12
CA MET A 1 18.55 -20.13 -33.86
C MET A 1 17.13 -19.93 -33.34
N LYS A 2 16.38 -20.99 -33.03
CA LYS A 2 15.00 -20.88 -32.51
C LYS A 2 15.07 -20.37 -31.06
N LYS A 3 14.44 -19.22 -30.78
CA LYS A 3 14.32 -18.70 -29.41
C LYS A 3 13.27 -19.54 -28.68
N THR A 4 13.69 -20.27 -27.65
CA THR A 4 12.78 -20.99 -26.75
C THR A 4 12.19 -19.99 -25.77
N ILE A 5 10.88 -19.75 -25.86
CA ILE A 5 10.15 -18.91 -24.90
C ILE A 5 9.84 -19.80 -23.70
N ILE A 6 10.54 -19.59 -22.59
CA ILE A 6 10.21 -20.23 -21.31
C ILE A 6 9.32 -19.24 -20.56
N ALA A 7 8.01 -19.31 -20.83
CA ALA A 7 7.04 -18.63 -19.99
C ALA A 7 6.88 -19.43 -18.69
N SER A 8 7.75 -19.17 -17.71
CA SER A 8 7.50 -19.62 -16.35
C SER A 8 6.43 -18.69 -15.77
N LEU A 9 5.17 -19.05 -15.99
CA LEU A 9 4.05 -18.43 -15.28
C LEU A 9 4.13 -18.91 -13.82
N VAL A 10 5.06 -18.35 -13.06
CA VAL A 10 4.96 -18.37 -11.60
C VAL A 10 3.86 -17.38 -11.29
N ALA A 11 2.64 -17.90 -11.12
CA ALA A 11 1.62 -17.17 -10.39
C ALA A 11 2.15 -17.00 -8.97
N VAL A 12 3.00 -16.00 -8.74
CA VAL A 12 3.13 -15.40 -7.43
C VAL A 12 1.75 -14.84 -7.19
N ALA A 13 0.92 -15.59 -6.49
CA ALA A 13 -0.24 -15.01 -5.84
C ALA A 13 0.35 -13.87 -5.02
N ALA A 14 0.19 -12.64 -5.51
CA ALA A 14 0.51 -11.45 -4.77
C ALA A 14 -0.19 -11.65 -3.43
N MET A 15 0.59 -11.98 -2.39
CA MET A 15 0.09 -12.15 -1.04
C MET A 15 -0.26 -10.73 -0.60
N GLY A 16 -1.44 -10.27 -1.03
CA GLY A 16 -2.00 -8.99 -0.65
C GLY A 16 -2.26 -9.05 0.84
N PHE A 17 -1.32 -8.54 1.61
CA PHE A 17 -1.48 -8.35 3.04
C PHE A 17 -2.51 -7.23 3.23
N THR A 18 -3.76 -7.60 3.50
CA THR A 18 -4.80 -6.66 3.90
C THR A 18 -4.68 -6.43 5.41
N GLY A 19 -3.95 -5.39 5.81
CA GLY A 19 -3.93 -4.92 7.19
C GLY A 19 -5.23 -4.20 7.49
N THR A 20 -6.00 -4.67 8.48
CA THR A 20 -7.19 -3.95 8.99
C THR A 20 -7.11 -3.86 10.50
N ALA A 21 -7.36 -2.67 11.06
CA ALA A 21 -7.67 -2.51 12.47
C ALA A 21 -8.97 -1.73 12.63
N MET A 22 -9.70 -2.04 13.70
CA MET A 22 -11.02 -1.49 13.97
C MET A 22 -11.14 -1.12 15.45
N ALA A 23 -11.66 0.07 15.72
CA ALA A 23 -12.01 0.54 17.05
C ALA A 23 -13.49 0.27 17.38
N ALA A 24 -13.84 0.26 18.67
CA ALA A 24 -15.16 -0.15 19.17
C ALA A 24 -16.35 0.72 18.69
N ASN A 25 -16.08 1.91 18.19
CA ASN A 25 -17.02 2.85 17.60
C ASN A 25 -17.24 2.65 16.08
N GLY A 26 -16.57 1.67 15.47
CA GLY A 26 -16.63 1.42 14.03
C GLY A 26 -15.63 2.22 13.20
N SER A 27 -14.71 2.99 13.80
CA SER A 27 -13.56 3.54 13.07
C SER A 27 -12.64 2.40 12.62
N TYR A 28 -12.10 2.46 11.41
CA TYR A 28 -11.19 1.45 10.90
C TYR A 28 -10.20 2.02 9.89
N PHE A 29 -9.08 1.34 9.71
CA PHE A 29 -8.24 1.50 8.52
C PHE A 29 -8.18 0.18 7.74
N GLY A 30 -7.89 0.27 6.45
CA GLY A 30 -7.62 -0.85 5.57
C GLY A 30 -6.48 -0.52 4.62
N SER A 31 -5.68 -1.54 4.30
CA SER A 31 -4.64 -1.46 3.27
C SER A 31 -4.84 -2.49 2.16
N SER A 32 -4.32 -2.19 0.97
CA SER A 32 -4.15 -3.16 -0.10
C SER A 32 -2.79 -3.00 -0.76
N VAL A 33 -2.15 -4.13 -1.06
CA VAL A 33 -0.89 -4.17 -1.81
C VAL A 33 -1.04 -5.13 -2.98
N ALA A 34 -0.62 -4.69 -4.16
CA ALA A 34 -0.54 -5.51 -5.36
C ALA A 34 0.80 -5.30 -6.04
N ALA A 35 1.41 -6.38 -6.52
CA ALA A 35 2.54 -6.30 -7.43
C ALA A 35 2.56 -7.46 -8.40
N GLY A 36 3.09 -7.14 -9.59
CA GLY A 36 3.30 -8.04 -10.70
C GLY A 36 4.74 -7.91 -11.20
N ASN A 37 5.30 -9.03 -11.63
CA ASN A 37 6.74 -9.19 -11.75
C ASN A 37 7.03 -10.17 -12.90
N TYR A 38 7.84 -9.74 -13.88
CA TYR A 38 8.21 -10.54 -15.05
C TYR A 38 9.65 -10.27 -15.45
N THR A 39 10.45 -11.31 -15.68
CA THR A 39 11.80 -11.20 -16.25
C THR A 39 11.95 -12.12 -17.45
N ASP A 40 12.55 -11.60 -18.52
CA ASP A 40 12.95 -12.37 -19.70
C ASP A 40 14.45 -12.74 -19.68
N ASP A 41 15.18 -12.35 -18.63
CA ASP A 41 16.57 -12.72 -18.39
C ASP A 41 16.65 -14.07 -17.63
N PRO A 42 17.28 -15.12 -18.20
CA PRO A 42 17.45 -16.40 -17.53
C PRO A 42 18.35 -16.35 -16.27
N ASN A 43 19.13 -15.28 -16.10
CA ASN A 43 19.89 -15.01 -14.86
C ASN A 43 19.26 -13.88 -14.02
N GLY A 44 18.12 -13.35 -14.45
CA GLY A 44 17.42 -12.29 -13.75
C GLY A 44 16.81 -12.77 -12.45
N THR A 45 16.75 -11.88 -11.46
CA THR A 45 16.10 -12.14 -10.17
C THR A 45 15.19 -10.99 -9.83
N MET A 46 14.07 -11.28 -9.16
CA MET A 46 13.11 -10.27 -8.76
C MET A 46 12.47 -10.67 -7.44
N ALA A 47 12.46 -9.72 -6.50
CA ALA A 47 11.90 -9.88 -5.16
C ALA A 47 10.91 -8.75 -4.89
N ILE A 48 9.76 -9.09 -4.32
CA ILE A 48 8.75 -8.14 -3.90
C ILE A 48 8.57 -8.28 -2.40
N GLU A 49 8.73 -7.19 -1.68
CA GLU A 49 8.50 -7.08 -0.24
C GLU A 49 7.39 -6.06 -0.01
N SER A 50 6.44 -6.39 0.86
CA SER A 50 5.38 -5.48 1.26
C SER A 50 5.27 -5.40 2.77
N SER A 51 4.90 -4.22 3.24
CA SER A 51 4.59 -4.01 4.65
C SER A 51 3.34 -3.16 4.81
N SER A 52 2.59 -3.42 5.87
CA SER A 52 1.42 -2.64 6.25
C SER A 52 1.38 -2.54 7.75
N PHE A 53 1.21 -1.32 8.25
CA PHE A 53 1.06 -1.02 9.67
C PHE A 53 -0.05 0.00 9.85
N GLY A 54 -0.83 -0.13 10.90
CA GLY A 54 -1.79 0.90 11.26
C GLY A 54 -2.48 0.60 12.57
N ASP A 55 -3.25 1.57 13.03
CA ASP A 55 -4.01 1.50 14.26
C ASP A 55 -5.34 2.25 14.13
N ALA A 56 -6.34 1.79 14.88
CA ALA A 56 -7.61 2.46 15.05
C ALA A 56 -7.90 2.57 16.54
N SER A 57 -8.04 3.80 17.02
CA SER A 57 -8.26 4.10 18.44
C SER A 57 -9.49 4.97 18.64
N ALA A 58 -10.12 4.81 19.81
CA ALA A 58 -11.26 5.60 20.23
C ALA A 58 -11.12 5.95 21.72
N SER A 59 -11.47 7.18 22.07
CA SER A 59 -11.59 7.61 23.45
C SER A 59 -12.86 7.04 24.12
N CYS A 60 -12.98 7.22 25.43
CA CYS A 60 -14.14 6.78 26.18
C CYS A 60 -15.44 7.31 25.54
N CYS A 61 -16.40 6.41 25.30
CA CYS A 61 -17.67 6.71 24.63
C CYS A 61 -17.57 7.18 23.16
N GLY A 62 -16.40 7.08 22.52
CA GLY A 62 -16.22 7.39 21.09
C GLY A 62 -16.27 8.89 20.77
N ALA A 63 -15.99 9.76 21.75
CA ALA A 63 -16.07 11.22 21.57
C ALA A 63 -14.94 11.78 20.68
N SER A 64 -13.78 11.11 20.66
CA SER A 64 -12.63 11.42 19.84
C SER A 64 -12.00 10.12 19.33
N THR A 65 -11.67 10.09 18.05
CA THR A 65 -11.36 8.85 17.34
C THR A 65 -10.27 9.13 16.32
N ASN A 66 -9.31 8.22 16.21
CA ASN A 66 -8.18 8.35 15.31
C ASN A 66 -7.95 7.04 14.56
N THR A 67 -7.75 7.12 13.26
CA THR A 67 -7.21 6.01 12.46
C THR A 67 -5.96 6.47 11.73
N PHE A 68 -4.90 5.70 11.87
CA PHE A 68 -3.65 5.91 11.16
C PHE A 68 -3.27 4.63 10.44
N GLY A 69 -2.71 4.75 9.24
CA GLY A 69 -2.08 3.63 8.58
C GLY A 69 -0.96 4.05 7.64
N VAL A 70 -0.03 3.13 7.43
CA VAL A 70 1.11 3.17 6.49
C VAL A 70 1.12 1.86 5.71
N THR A 71 1.32 1.93 4.41
CA THR A 71 1.44 0.75 3.55
C THR A 71 2.47 1.02 2.49
N GLU A 72 3.41 0.10 2.37
CA GLU A 72 4.55 0.23 1.49
C GLU A 72 4.78 -1.06 0.72
N ILE A 73 5.31 -0.90 -0.48
CA ILE A 73 5.80 -2.00 -1.30
C ILE A 73 7.16 -1.61 -1.87
N ALA A 74 8.09 -2.56 -1.85
CA ALA A 74 9.37 -2.47 -2.51
C ALA A 74 9.52 -3.66 -3.49
N ALA A 75 9.90 -3.36 -4.72
CA ALA A 75 10.22 -4.34 -5.75
C ALA A 75 11.69 -4.16 -6.12
N PHE A 76 12.48 -5.20 -5.95
CA PHE A 76 13.90 -5.24 -6.32
C PHE A 76 14.06 -6.17 -7.51
N SER A 77 14.85 -5.78 -8.50
CA SER A 77 15.23 -6.75 -9.53
C SER A 77 16.57 -6.50 -10.17
N SER A 78 17.09 -7.57 -10.77
CA SER A 78 18.29 -7.64 -11.60
C SER A 78 17.92 -8.30 -12.94
N GLY A 79 18.26 -7.69 -14.07
CA GLY A 79 18.06 -8.23 -15.42
C GLY A 79 16.91 -7.56 -16.20
N ALA A 80 16.74 -7.94 -17.47
CA ALA A 80 15.66 -7.40 -18.31
C ALA A 80 14.28 -7.89 -17.83
N GLY A 81 13.29 -7.00 -17.84
CA GLY A 81 11.93 -7.35 -17.43
C GLY A 81 10.98 -6.17 -17.24
N THR A 82 9.85 -6.46 -16.58
CA THR A 82 8.84 -5.48 -16.18
C THR A 82 8.44 -5.65 -14.72
N MET A 83 8.19 -4.54 -14.04
CA MET A 83 7.66 -4.49 -12.67
C MET A 83 6.46 -3.56 -12.62
N ASP A 84 5.38 -4.03 -11.99
CA ASP A 84 4.19 -3.23 -11.68
C ASP A 84 3.91 -3.32 -10.20
N PHE A 85 3.61 -2.19 -9.56
CA PHE A 85 3.27 -2.15 -8.14
C PHE A 85 2.22 -1.09 -7.85
N GLU A 86 1.34 -1.41 -6.91
CA GLU A 86 0.28 -0.56 -6.41
C GLU A 86 0.10 -0.77 -4.91
N VAL A 87 0.00 0.34 -4.18
CA VAL A 87 -0.40 0.36 -2.78
C VAL A 87 -1.58 1.30 -2.63
N SER A 88 -2.52 0.91 -1.79
CA SER A 88 -3.61 1.78 -1.38
C SER A 88 -3.86 1.67 0.11
N GLN A 89 -4.35 2.78 0.65
CA GLN A 89 -4.80 2.89 2.02
C GLN A 89 -6.10 3.65 2.10
N PHE A 90 -6.90 3.23 3.07
CA PHE A 90 -8.18 3.82 3.36
C PHE A 90 -8.37 3.89 4.87
N GLY A 91 -8.75 5.06 5.37
CA GLY A 91 -9.04 5.29 6.78
C GLY A 91 -10.42 5.88 6.94
N VAL A 92 -11.14 5.46 7.99
CA VAL A 92 -12.44 5.98 8.40
C VAL A 92 -12.42 6.22 9.91
N ALA A 93 -12.53 7.49 10.32
CA ALA A 93 -12.75 7.85 11.71
C ALA A 93 -14.21 8.27 11.91
N THR A 94 -14.91 7.63 12.83
CA THR A 94 -16.33 7.89 13.12
C THR A 94 -16.55 8.10 14.61
N THR A 95 -17.11 9.23 15.02
CA THR A 95 -17.44 9.48 16.42
C THR A 95 -18.81 8.95 16.81
N ALA A 96 -18.98 8.62 18.09
CA ALA A 96 -20.27 8.33 18.69
C ALA A 96 -20.61 9.41 19.75
N PRO A 97 -21.89 9.75 19.96
CA PRO A 97 -23.08 9.38 19.19
C PRO A 97 -23.42 10.37 18.05
N THR A 98 -22.73 11.49 17.96
CA THR A 98 -23.01 12.57 16.98
C THR A 98 -22.71 12.18 15.53
N SER A 99 -22.06 11.04 15.30
CA SER A 99 -21.86 10.41 13.99
C SER A 99 -21.08 11.30 13.01
N ILE A 100 -20.06 12.02 13.49
CA ILE A 100 -19.14 12.70 12.58
C ILE A 100 -18.23 11.63 11.99
N ALA A 101 -18.39 11.40 10.69
CA ALA A 101 -17.59 10.47 9.92
C ALA A 101 -16.70 11.22 8.95
N ILE A 102 -15.40 10.92 8.98
CA ILE A 102 -14.45 11.36 7.97
C ILE A 102 -13.71 10.15 7.44
N SER A 103 -13.47 10.18 6.13
CA SER A 103 -12.74 9.14 5.44
C SER A 103 -11.81 9.75 4.41
N ASN A 104 -10.64 9.15 4.24
CA ASN A 104 -9.74 9.49 3.15
C ASN A 104 -9.11 8.22 2.60
N SER A 105 -8.64 8.29 1.36
CA SER A 105 -7.88 7.25 0.70
C SER A 105 -6.59 7.81 0.12
N SER A 106 -5.54 7.03 0.10
CA SER A 106 -4.29 7.38 -0.55
C SER A 106 -3.76 6.18 -1.30
N SER A 107 -3.26 6.40 -2.50
CA SER A 107 -2.70 5.34 -3.32
C SER A 107 -1.47 5.83 -4.07
N ALA A 108 -0.52 4.92 -4.23
CA ALA A 108 0.67 5.11 -5.03
C ALA A 108 0.88 3.89 -5.91
N SER A 109 1.27 4.13 -7.15
CA SER A 109 1.55 3.07 -8.11
C SER A 109 2.76 3.43 -8.95
N GLY A 110 3.39 2.41 -9.51
CA GLY A 110 4.48 2.56 -10.46
C GLY A 110 4.55 1.36 -11.38
N SER A 111 5.08 1.61 -12.58
CA SER A 111 5.38 0.59 -13.57
C SER A 111 6.74 0.92 -14.17
N TYR A 112 7.56 -0.10 -14.37
CA TYR A 112 8.85 0.02 -15.04
C TYR A 112 9.05 -1.15 -16.00
N SER A 113 9.65 -0.86 -17.15
CA SER A 113 10.06 -1.84 -18.17
C SER A 113 11.45 -1.51 -18.67
N GLY A 114 12.37 -2.47 -18.66
CA GLY A 114 13.75 -2.29 -19.11
C GLY A 114 14.76 -3.23 -18.43
N ASP A 115 16.06 -2.92 -18.57
CA ASP A 115 17.10 -3.53 -17.74
C ASP A 115 16.95 -3.01 -16.31
N LEU A 116 16.33 -3.84 -15.49
CA LEU A 116 16.10 -3.54 -14.11
C LEU A 116 17.32 -3.96 -13.32
N PHE A 117 18.20 -3.02 -13.02
CA PHE A 117 19.14 -3.15 -11.92
C PHE A 117 18.80 -2.04 -10.93
N GLY A 118 17.89 -2.33 -10.00
CA GLY A 118 17.31 -1.25 -9.18
C GLY A 118 16.16 -1.66 -8.28
N ALA A 119 15.50 -0.65 -7.73
CA ALA A 119 14.38 -0.77 -6.82
C ALA A 119 13.24 0.16 -7.22
N GLY A 120 12.00 -0.35 -7.22
CA GLY A 120 10.78 0.44 -7.24
C GLY A 120 10.15 0.44 -5.87
N VAL A 121 9.72 1.60 -5.38
CA VAL A 121 9.06 1.74 -4.08
C VAL A 121 7.77 2.54 -4.24
N ALA A 122 6.70 2.09 -3.63
CA ALA A 122 5.50 2.90 -3.44
C ALA A 122 5.05 2.87 -1.99
N GLY A 123 4.57 4.03 -1.52
CA GLY A 123 4.03 4.21 -0.19
C GLY A 123 2.73 5.01 -0.24
N ALA A 124 1.76 4.58 0.56
CA ALA A 124 0.58 5.34 0.88
C ALA A 124 0.49 5.49 2.40
N VAL A 125 0.01 6.64 2.88
CA VAL A 125 -0.21 6.94 4.30
C VAL A 125 -1.55 7.63 4.44
N ASN A 126 -2.27 7.32 5.51
CA ASN A 126 -3.56 7.90 5.81
C ASN A 126 -3.68 8.22 7.31
N GLU A 127 -4.22 9.38 7.64
CA GLU A 127 -4.55 9.75 9.02
C GLU A 127 -5.91 10.45 9.07
N GLN A 128 -6.83 9.91 9.87
CA GLN A 128 -8.15 10.48 10.12
C GLN A 128 -8.32 10.75 11.60
N VAL A 129 -8.71 11.98 11.95
CA VAL A 129 -9.07 12.36 13.31
C VAL A 129 -10.46 12.98 13.30
N ALA A 130 -11.37 12.37 14.04
CA ALA A 130 -12.72 12.90 14.24
C ALA A 130 -12.99 13.18 15.72
N ASP A 131 -13.42 14.41 16.02
CA ASP A 131 -13.71 14.90 17.37
C ASP A 131 -15.07 15.63 17.40
N ASN A 132 -15.92 15.26 18.36
CA ASN A 132 -17.26 15.83 18.53
C ASN A 132 -17.29 17.30 18.91
N ALA A 133 -16.23 17.81 19.56
CA ALA A 133 -16.18 19.17 20.08
C ALA A 133 -15.38 20.12 19.17
N ASN A 134 -14.34 19.60 18.51
CA ASN A 134 -13.35 20.44 17.80
C ASN A 134 -13.35 20.27 16.28
N GLY A 135 -14.26 19.45 15.73
CA GLY A 135 -14.36 19.19 14.30
C GLY A 135 -13.58 17.95 13.87
N SER A 136 -13.45 17.73 12.58
CA SER A 136 -12.77 16.55 12.03
C SER A 136 -11.82 16.94 10.93
N ILE A 137 -10.66 16.29 10.91
CA ILE A 137 -9.60 16.51 9.94
C ILE A 137 -9.13 15.17 9.40
N GLY A 138 -8.78 15.16 8.12
CA GLY A 138 -8.43 13.95 7.42
C GLY A 138 -7.40 14.27 6.36
N PHE A 139 -6.29 13.55 6.38
CA PHE A 139 -5.21 13.74 5.43
C PHE A 139 -4.75 12.40 4.88
N GLY A 140 -4.21 12.46 3.68
CA GLY A 140 -3.72 11.31 2.96
C GLY A 140 -2.56 11.75 2.09
N VAL A 141 -1.47 10.99 2.13
CA VAL A 141 -0.28 11.26 1.32
C VAL A 141 0.15 9.98 0.63
N SER A 142 0.64 10.12 -0.60
CA SER A 142 1.13 9.00 -1.38
C SER A 142 2.32 9.41 -2.23
N ALA A 143 3.24 8.49 -2.43
CA ALA A 143 4.42 8.69 -3.27
C ALA A 143 4.87 7.35 -3.88
N SER A 144 5.42 7.42 -5.08
CA SER A 144 6.11 6.32 -5.73
C SER A 144 7.42 6.81 -6.36
N GLU A 145 8.43 5.96 -6.33
CA GLU A 145 9.76 6.22 -6.89
C GLU A 145 10.31 4.98 -7.58
N ILE A 146 11.05 5.19 -8.68
CA ILE A 146 11.87 4.17 -9.32
C ILE A 146 13.33 4.63 -9.24
N VAL A 147 14.18 3.81 -8.63
CA VAL A 147 15.62 4.04 -8.54
C VAL A 147 16.35 2.99 -9.37
N GLN A 148 17.14 3.46 -10.34
CA GLN A 148 18.03 2.61 -11.13
C GLN A 148 19.49 2.79 -10.70
N VAL A 149 20.20 1.70 -10.54
CA VAL A 149 21.62 1.66 -10.22
C VAL A 149 22.36 1.16 -11.46
N TYR A 150 23.10 2.05 -12.11
CA TYR A 150 23.91 1.76 -13.31
C TYR A 150 25.31 1.28 -12.95
#